data_AF-A0A1S3D6T7-F1
#
_entry.id   AF-A0A1S3D6T7-F1
#
_cell.length_a   1.000
_cell.length_b   1.000
_cell.length_c   1.000
_cell.angle_alpha   90.00
_cell.angle_beta   90.00
_cell.angle_gamma   90.00
#
_symmetry.space_group_name_H-M   'P 1'
#
loop_
_entity.id
_entity.type
_entity.pdbx_description
1 polymer ?
#
loop_
_entity_poly.entity_id
_entity_poly.type
_entity_poly.pdbx_seq_one_letter_code
_entity_poly.pdbx_strand_id
1 'polypeptide(L)'
;MYCIQLLLHNLHTFNVNYDLTKVWPHREFPLIEVGQLVLDKNPSNYFAEVEQIAFSPSHLVPGIEPSPDKMLQGRLFSYPDTHRHRLGPNYLQLPVNCPFATKVANYQRVKK
;
A
#
# COMPACT_ATOMS: atom_id res chain seq x y z
N MET A 1 -17.97 -3.31 -1.20
CA MET A 1 -17.75 -3.99 0.08
C MET A 1 -16.26 -4.32 0.19
N TYR A 2 -15.63 -3.95 1.29
CA TYR A 2 -14.22 -4.20 1.62
C TYR A 2 -14.18 -5.14 2.83
N CYS A 3 -13.51 -6.28 2.68
CA CYS A 3 -13.44 -7.34 3.68
C CYS A 3 -12.00 -7.77 3.95
N ILE A 4 -11.76 -8.38 5.11
CA ILE A 4 -10.48 -8.97 5.50
C ILE A 4 -10.66 -10.41 5.98
N GLN A 5 -9.56 -11.19 5.96
CA GLN A 5 -9.46 -12.48 6.63
C GLN A 5 -8.49 -12.33 7.81
N LEU A 6 -8.76 -13.00 8.93
CA LEU A 6 -7.91 -12.95 10.13
C LEU A 6 -7.28 -14.30 10.41
N LEU A 7 -5.97 -14.29 10.65
CA LEU A 7 -5.19 -15.43 11.14
C LEU A 7 -4.61 -15.07 12.50
N LEU A 8 -4.92 -15.87 13.52
CA LEU A 8 -4.37 -15.68 14.87
C LEU A 8 -2.98 -16.29 14.96
N HIS A 9 -2.06 -15.58 15.62
CA HIS A 9 -0.64 -15.94 15.75
C HIS A 9 -0.39 -17.37 16.24
N ASN A 10 -1.26 -17.92 17.10
CA ASN A 10 -1.06 -19.24 17.70
C ASN A 10 -1.42 -20.42 16.77
N LEU A 11 -1.91 -20.16 15.55
CA LEU A 11 -2.28 -21.17 14.56
C LEU A 11 -1.15 -21.39 13.53
N HIS A 12 0.07 -21.60 14.03
CA HIS A 12 1.31 -21.78 13.26
C HIS A 12 1.36 -23.06 12.39
N THR A 13 0.30 -23.87 12.35
CA THR A 13 0.30 -25.18 11.68
C THR A 13 0.17 -25.13 10.16
N PHE A 14 -0.07 -23.96 9.57
CA PHE A 14 -0.20 -23.82 8.12
C PHE A 14 1.14 -23.46 7.45
N ASN A 15 1.70 -24.43 6.74
CA ASN A 15 2.87 -24.30 5.85
C ASN A 15 2.62 -23.38 4.63
N VAL A 16 1.52 -22.61 4.65
CA VAL A 16 0.94 -21.83 3.54
C VAL A 16 0.95 -20.32 3.83
N ASN A 17 1.32 -19.91 5.05
CA ASN A 17 0.97 -18.58 5.57
C ASN A 17 1.55 -17.38 4.81
N TYR A 18 2.61 -17.55 4.01
CA TYR A 18 3.28 -16.43 3.31
C TYR A 18 3.67 -16.75 1.85
N ASP A 19 3.00 -17.74 1.24
CA ASP A 19 3.15 -18.04 -0.18
C ASP A 19 2.09 -17.28 -1.00
N LEU A 20 2.53 -16.26 -1.74
CA LEU A 20 1.67 -15.44 -2.61
C LEU A 20 0.90 -16.26 -3.66
N THR A 21 1.36 -17.48 -4.00
CA THR A 21 0.70 -18.35 -4.99
C THR A 21 -0.49 -19.12 -4.44
N LYS A 22 -0.78 -18.99 -3.14
CA LYS A 22 -1.85 -19.71 -2.43
C LYS A 22 -2.93 -18.76 -1.95
N VAL A 23 -4.11 -19.33 -1.71
CA VAL A 23 -5.27 -18.62 -1.16
C VAL A 23 -5.68 -19.25 0.17
N TRP A 24 -6.24 -18.44 1.06
CA TRP A 24 -6.85 -18.93 2.30
C TRP A 24 -8.29 -19.35 2.03
N PRO A 25 -8.65 -20.64 2.23
CA PRO A 25 -10.00 -21.11 1.95
C PRO A 25 -11.04 -20.35 2.78
N HIS A 26 -12.09 -19.82 2.13
CA HIS A 26 -13.14 -19.05 2.82
C HIS A 26 -13.91 -19.86 3.89
N ARG A 27 -13.90 -21.19 3.79
CA ARG A 27 -14.52 -22.07 4.80
C ARG A 27 -13.77 -22.03 6.13
N GLU A 28 -12.45 -21.88 6.09
CA GLU A 28 -11.57 -21.86 7.27
C GLU A 28 -11.32 -20.42 7.75
N PHE A 29 -11.19 -19.50 6.79
CA PHE A 29 -10.97 -18.08 7.02
C PHE A 29 -12.12 -17.28 6.40
N PRO A 30 -13.28 -17.16 7.07
CA PRO A 30 -14.41 -16.41 6.53
C PRO A 30 -14.06 -14.93 6.35
N LEU A 31 -14.71 -14.30 5.36
CA LEU A 31 -14.57 -12.87 5.10
C LEU A 31 -15.27 -12.07 6.20
N ILE A 32 -14.57 -11.08 6.74
CA ILE A 32 -15.10 -10.13 7.71
C ILE A 32 -15.26 -8.79 7.02
N GLU A 33 -16.49 -8.28 6.99
CA GLU A 33 -16.77 -6.96 6.40
C GLU A 33 -16.18 -5.85 7.27
N VAL A 34 -15.48 -4.91 6.62
CA VAL A 34 -14.82 -3.77 7.26
C VAL A 34 -15.43 -2.45 6.80
N GLY A 35 -15.92 -2.38 5.56
CA GLY A 35 -16.58 -1.16 5.06
C GLY A 35 -16.84 -1.17 3.56
N GLN A 36 -16.92 0.02 2.96
CA GLN A 36 -17.21 0.19 1.54
C GLN A 36 -16.32 1.29 0.93
N LEU A 37 -15.82 1.01 -0.27
CA LEU A 37 -15.18 2.00 -1.14
C LEU A 37 -16.18 2.44 -2.21
N VAL A 38 -16.29 3.75 -2.42
CA VAL A 38 -17.17 4.37 -3.42
C VAL A 38 -16.32 5.30 -4.28
N LEU A 39 -16.45 5.19 -5.60
CA LEU A 39 -15.81 6.08 -6.57
C LEU A 39 -16.89 6.99 -7.17
N ASP A 40 -16.91 8.26 -6.76
CA ASP A 40 -17.97 9.22 -7.05
C ASP A 40 -17.54 10.40 -7.94
N LYS A 41 -16.24 10.50 -8.25
CA LYS A 41 -15.67 11.62 -9.01
C LYS A 41 -14.58 11.17 -9.98
N ASN A 42 -14.64 11.73 -11.20
CA ASN A 42 -13.60 11.59 -12.21
C ASN A 42 -12.50 12.66 -12.05
N PRO A 43 -11.26 12.37 -12.50
CA PRO A 43 -10.17 13.34 -12.48
C PRO A 43 -10.47 14.54 -13.38
N SER A 44 -10.04 15.74 -12.97
CA SER A 44 -10.14 16.96 -13.77
C SER A 44 -9.03 17.08 -14.81
N ASN A 45 -7.85 16.54 -14.48
CA ASN A 45 -6.71 16.43 -15.39
C ASN A 45 -6.11 15.04 -15.27
N TYR A 46 -6.21 14.26 -16.35
CA TYR A 46 -5.72 12.89 -16.39
C TYR A 46 -4.20 12.80 -16.10
N PHE A 47 -3.39 13.67 -16.68
CA PHE A 47 -1.95 13.60 -16.51
C PHE A 47 -1.55 13.92 -15.06
N ALA A 48 -2.10 14.99 -14.48
CA ALA A 48 -1.75 15.43 -13.14
C ALA A 48 -2.28 14.50 -12.03
N GLU A 49 -3.45 13.88 -12.23
CA GLU A 49 -4.14 13.10 -11.19
C GLU A 49 -4.03 11.58 -11.40
N VAL A 50 -3.88 11.10 -12.64
CA VAL A 50 -3.81 9.66 -12.94
C VAL A 50 -2.40 9.25 -13.32
N GLU A 51 -1.78 9.89 -14.32
CA GLU A 51 -0.46 9.48 -14.79
C GLU A 51 0.63 9.68 -13.73
N GLN A 52 0.51 10.75 -12.93
CA GLN A 52 1.47 11.11 -11.89
C GLN A 52 1.22 10.45 -10.53
N ILE A 53 0.15 9.69 -10.35
CA ILE A 53 -0.13 9.02 -9.07
C ILE A 53 0.93 7.95 -8.77
N ALA A 54 1.25 7.77 -7.50
CA ALA A 54 2.35 6.91 -7.03
C ALA A 54 1.95 6.06 -5.82
N PHE A 55 1.43 4.86 -6.07
CA PHE A 55 1.06 3.90 -5.01
C PHE A 55 2.26 3.06 -4.57
N SER A 56 2.52 2.95 -3.27
CA SER A 56 3.56 2.06 -2.74
C SER A 56 3.03 1.19 -1.60
N PRO A 57 3.28 -0.13 -1.62
CA PRO A 57 2.98 -1.01 -0.48
C PRO A 57 3.75 -0.63 0.80
N SER A 58 4.82 0.15 0.69
CA SER A 58 5.57 0.67 1.84
C SER A 58 4.87 1.83 2.55
N HIS A 59 3.81 2.40 1.99
CA HIS A 59 3.04 3.49 2.62
C HIS A 59 2.02 2.92 3.61
N LEU A 60 2.51 2.46 4.76
CA LEU A 60 1.70 1.91 5.83
C LEU A 60 1.46 2.95 6.93
N VAL A 61 0.29 2.86 7.57
CA VAL A 61 -0.07 3.68 8.75
C VAL A 61 0.09 2.86 10.03
N PRO A 62 0.26 3.50 11.21
CA PRO A 62 0.35 2.78 12.48
C PRO A 62 -0.81 1.79 12.67
N GLY A 63 -0.47 0.55 13.05
CA GLY A 63 -1.42 -0.55 13.18
C GLY A 63 -1.48 -1.52 11.99
N ILE A 64 -0.81 -1.20 10.87
CA ILE A 64 -0.66 -2.11 9.72
C ILE A 64 0.82 -2.32 9.44
N GLU A 65 1.25 -3.59 9.37
CA GLU A 65 2.64 -3.98 9.18
C GLU A 65 2.75 -5.06 8.08
N PRO A 66 3.90 -5.16 7.38
CA PRO A 66 4.08 -6.14 6.33
C PRO A 66 4.30 -7.54 6.91
N SER A 67 3.74 -8.55 6.25
CA SER A 67 4.02 -9.95 6.57
C SER A 67 5.41 -10.38 6.05
N PRO A 68 5.94 -11.54 6.49
CA PRO A 68 7.19 -12.13 5.99
C PRO A 68 7.13 -12.65 4.54
N ASP A 69 6.07 -12.39 3.77
CA ASP A 69 5.96 -12.79 2.36
C ASP A 69 7.12 -12.18 1.55
N LYS A 70 7.95 -13.04 0.96
CA LYS A 70 9.14 -12.65 0.19
C LYS A 70 8.81 -11.70 -0.97
N MET A 71 7.67 -11.88 -1.62
CA MET A 71 7.22 -11.00 -2.71
C MET A 71 6.82 -9.63 -2.17
N LEU A 72 6.11 -9.58 -1.05
CA LEU A 72 5.79 -8.32 -0.39
C LEU A 72 7.07 -7.58 0.02
N GLN A 73 8.03 -8.27 0.63
CA GLN A 73 9.31 -7.68 1.05
C GLN A 73 10.05 -7.01 -0.12
N GLY A 74 10.11 -7.64 -1.29
CA GLY A 74 10.69 -7.02 -2.49
C GLY A 74 9.91 -5.78 -2.97
N ARG A 75 8.58 -5.81 -2.87
CA ARG A 75 7.71 -4.69 -3.27
C ARG A 75 7.82 -3.47 -2.35
N LEU A 76 8.18 -3.65 -1.07
CA LEU A 76 8.45 -2.52 -0.17
C LEU A 76 9.58 -1.62 -0.68
N PHE A 77 10.56 -2.21 -1.38
CA PHE A 77 11.67 -1.49 -1.99
C PHE A 77 11.36 -1.00 -3.41
N SER A 78 10.78 -1.87 -4.25
CA SER A 78 10.66 -1.63 -5.69
C SER A 78 9.82 -0.39 -6.05
N TYR A 79 8.71 -0.14 -5.36
CA TYR A 79 7.81 0.96 -5.70
C TYR A 79 8.42 2.35 -5.43
N PRO A 80 8.97 2.62 -4.23
CA PRO A 80 9.66 3.89 -3.99
C PRO A 80 10.86 4.10 -4.93
N ASP A 81 11.57 3.04 -5.32
CA ASP A 81 12.68 3.12 -6.26
C ASP A 81 12.22 3.57 -7.65
N THR A 82 11.25 2.87 -8.26
CA THR A 82 10.75 3.24 -9.59
C THR A 82 10.09 4.62 -9.60
N HIS A 83 9.44 5.05 -8.52
CA HIS A 83 8.86 6.40 -8.45
C HIS A 83 9.91 7.50 -8.49
N ARG A 84 11.06 7.30 -7.82
CA ARG A 84 12.16 8.27 -7.88
C ARG A 84 12.74 8.39 -9.28
N HIS A 85 12.74 7.31 -10.05
CA HIS A 85 13.15 7.33 -11.45
C HIS A 85 12.08 7.98 -12.35
N ARG A 86 10.82 7.54 -12.26
CA ARG A 86 9.72 7.96 -13.13
C ARG A 86 9.26 9.40 -12.92
N LEU A 87 9.15 9.84 -11.66
CA LEU A 87 8.56 11.13 -11.27
C LEU A 87 9.57 12.08 -10.62
N GLY A 88 10.74 11.57 -10.25
CA GLY A 88 11.79 12.31 -9.58
C GLY A 88 11.80 12.11 -8.06
N PRO A 89 12.89 12.53 -7.37
CA PRO A 89 13.08 12.29 -5.93
C PRO A 89 12.00 12.86 -5.01
N ASN A 90 11.34 13.95 -5.43
CA ASN A 90 10.33 14.67 -4.65
C ASN A 90 8.89 14.36 -5.09
N TYR A 91 8.63 13.19 -5.71
CA TYR A 91 7.29 12.83 -6.23
C TYR A 91 6.16 12.90 -5.19
N LEU A 92 6.49 12.75 -3.89
CA LEU A 92 5.54 12.89 -2.77
C LEU A 92 5.03 14.33 -2.56
N GLN A 93 5.67 15.33 -3.18
CA GLN A 93 5.21 16.72 -3.15
C GLN A 93 4.22 17.04 -4.28
N LEU A 94 4.03 16.13 -5.24
CA LEU A 94 2.99 16.30 -6.27
C LEU A 94 1.61 16.31 -5.59
N PRO A 95 0.67 17.20 -6.01
CA PRO A 95 -0.62 17.37 -5.33
C PRO A 95 -1.38 16.06 -5.10
N VAL A 96 -1.38 15.14 -6.08
CA VAL A 96 -2.09 13.85 -5.98
C VAL A 96 -1.44 12.85 -5.02
N ASN A 97 -0.14 13.00 -4.75
CA ASN A 97 0.63 12.09 -3.88
C ASN A 97 0.86 12.67 -2.48
N CYS A 98 0.49 13.94 -2.27
CA CYS A 98 0.75 14.66 -1.03
C CYS A 98 -0.12 14.10 0.11
N PRO A 99 0.47 13.81 1.29
CA PRO A 99 -0.29 13.33 2.44
C PRO A 99 -1.06 14.47 3.11
N PHE A 100 -2.16 14.92 2.49
CA PHE A 100 -2.95 16.08 2.90
C PHE A 100 -3.54 15.98 4.31
N ALA A 101 -3.71 14.76 4.83
CA ALA A 101 -4.27 14.51 6.16
C ALA A 101 -3.25 14.62 7.30
N THR A 102 -1.98 14.95 7.03
CA THR A 102 -0.94 15.09 8.07
C THR A 102 0.08 16.17 7.73
N LYS A 103 0.81 16.64 8.74
CA LYS A 103 1.93 17.58 8.57
C LYS A 103 3.23 16.81 8.42
N VAL A 104 3.85 16.89 7.23
CA VAL A 104 5.18 16.32 7.00
C VAL A 104 6.24 17.21 7.66
N ALA A 105 6.90 16.69 8.70
CA ALA A 105 7.99 17.37 9.40
C ALA A 105 9.20 16.43 9.51
N ASN A 106 10.23 16.69 8.69
CA ASN A 106 11.46 15.89 8.67
C ASN A 106 12.68 16.72 8.23
N TYR A 107 13.85 16.08 8.23
CA TYR A 107 15.14 16.70 7.88
C TYR A 107 15.56 16.50 6.42
N GLN A 108 14.70 15.92 5.56
CA GLN A 108 15.03 15.72 4.16
C GLN A 108 15.09 17.07 3.44
N ARG A 109 16.12 17.28 2.62
CA ARG A 109 16.35 18.51 1.84
C ARG A 109 16.77 18.14 0.43
N VAL A 110 16.39 18.97 -0.54
CA VAL A 110 16.90 18.86 -1.90
C VAL A 110 18.32 19.42 -1.90
N LYS A 111 19.28 18.66 -2.45
CA LYS A 111 20.61 19.22 -2.72
C LYS A 111 20.42 20.31 -3.78
N LYS A 112 20.85 21.54 -3.45
CA LYS A 112 20.99 22.61 -4.44
C LYS A 112 22.04 22.22 -5.47
#